data_AF-A0A643CME3-F1
#
_entry.id   AF-A0A643CME3-F1
#
_cell.length_a   1.000
_cell.length_b   1.000
_cell.length_c   1.000
_cell.angle_alpha   90.00
_cell.angle_beta   90.00
_cell.angle_gamma   90.00
#
_symmetry.space_group_name_H-M   'P 1'
#
loop_
_entity.id
_entity.type
_entity.pdbx_description
1 polymer ?
#
loop_
_entity_poly.entity_id
_entity_poly.type
_entity_poly.pdbx_seq_one_letter_code
_entity_poly.pdbx_strand_id
1 'polypeptide(L)' 'MSGKSCNEEKVTFCDGNDAEGLYSGHPRVYIKITGKNQQCPYCGRVLS' A
#
# COMPACT_ATOMS: atom_id res chain seq x y z
N MET A 1 22.22 -9.84 21.41
CA MET A 1 21.02 -10.50 20.85
C MET A 1 20.46 -9.59 19.77
N SER A 2 20.87 -9.80 18.51
CA SER A 2 20.26 -9.07 17.39
C SER A 2 18.89 -9.67 17.16
N GLY A 3 17.85 -9.03 17.70
CA GLY A 3 16.47 -9.42 17.46
C GLY A 3 16.23 -9.45 15.95
N LYS A 4 15.88 -10.63 15.42
CA LYS A 4 15.42 -10.73 14.04
C LYS A 4 14.22 -9.80 13.93
N SER A 5 14.36 -8.73 13.14
CA SER A 5 13.21 -7.93 12.75
C SER A 5 12.24 -8.89 12.08
N CYS A 6 11.10 -9.14 12.73
CA CYS A 6 10.01 -9.89 12.13
C CYS A 6 9.78 -9.28 10.76
N ASN A 7 9.79 -10.08 9.69
CA ASN A 7 9.50 -9.61 8.33
C ASN A 7 8.35 -8.61 8.43
N GLU A 8 8.63 -7.34 8.11
CA GLU A 8 7.69 -6.22 8.24
C GLU A 8 6.64 -6.35 7.13
N GLU A 9 5.88 -7.44 7.15
CA GLU A 9 4.77 -7.70 6.25
C GLU A 9 3.62 -6.80 6.69
N LYS A 10 3.67 -5.54 6.27
CA LYS A 10 2.61 -4.57 6.52
C LYS A 10 1.52 -4.75 5.48
N VAL A 11 0.30 -5.02 5.91
CA VAL A 11 -0.87 -4.96 5.02
C VAL A 11 -1.47 -3.58 5.12
N THR A 12 -1.52 -2.87 4.00
CA THR A 12 -2.19 -1.58 3.87
C THR A 12 -3.33 -1.69 2.87
N PHE A 13 -4.18 -0.67 2.80
CA PHE A 13 -5.25 -0.60 1.81
C PHE A 13 -5.17 0.67 0.98
N CYS A 14 -5.71 0.61 -0.23
CA CYS A 14 -5.91 1.76 -1.09
C CYS A 14 -7.32 1.68 -1.66
N ASP A 15 -8.10 2.74 -1.52
CA ASP A 15 -9.47 2.85 -2.05
C ASP A 15 -9.59 3.86 -3.20
N GLY A 16 -8.45 4.29 -3.76
CA GLY A 16 -8.42 5.22 -4.88
C GLY A 16 -8.90 6.63 -4.55
N ASN A 17 -9.27 6.90 -3.29
CA ASN A 17 -9.64 8.22 -2.85
C ASN A 17 -8.38 8.95 -2.36
N ASP A 18 -7.80 9.75 -3.25
CA ASP A 18 -6.65 10.58 -2.89
C ASP A 18 -7.04 11.85 -2.11
N ALA A 19 -8.31 12.02 -1.72
CA ALA A 19 -8.92 13.26 -1.20
C ALA A 19 -8.87 14.46 -2.17
N GLU A 20 -8.01 14.37 -3.20
CA GLU A 20 -7.84 15.34 -4.27
C GLU A 20 -8.73 15.06 -5.49
N GLY A 21 -9.53 13.98 -5.49
CA GLY A 21 -10.44 13.63 -6.59
C GLY A 21 -9.76 13.24 -7.92
N LEU A 22 -8.45 12.98 -7.91
CA LEU A 22 -7.64 12.74 -9.12
C LEU A 22 -7.77 11.33 -9.73
N TYR A 23 -8.30 10.36 -8.99
CA TYR A 23 -8.49 8.99 -9.47
C TYR A 23 -9.96 8.61 -9.37
N SER A 24 -10.48 7.92 -10.40
CA SER A 24 -11.91 7.59 -10.60
C SER A 24 -12.55 6.68 -9.54
N GLY A 25 -11.93 6.52 -8.37
CA GLY A 25 -12.36 5.60 -7.33
C GLY A 25 -12.22 4.16 -7.81
N HIS A 26 -11.12 3.50 -7.45
CA HIS A 26 -11.04 2.04 -7.63
C HIS A 26 -11.59 1.36 -6.37
N PRO A 27 -12.10 0.13 -6.48
CA PRO A 27 -12.48 -0.64 -5.31
C PRO A 27 -11.32 -0.75 -4.31
N ARG A 28 -11.63 -0.76 -3.01
CA ARG A 28 -10.62 -0.94 -1.96
C ARG A 28 -9.82 -2.21 -2.22
N VAL A 29 -8.51 -2.07 -2.31
CA VAL A 29 -7.57 -3.18 -2.46
C VAL A 29 -6.62 -3.24 -1.27
N TYR A 30 -6.29 -4.47 -0.87
CA TYR A 30 -5.34 -4.75 0.20
C TYR A 30 -4.01 -5.11 -0.43
N ILE A 31 -2.96 -4.43 -0.01
CA ILE A 31 -1.61 -4.55 -0.57
C ILE A 31 -0.69 -4.97 0.56
N LYS A 32 -0.03 -6.11 0.36
CA LYS A 32 1.02 -6.59 1.25
C LYS A 32 2.33 -5.90 0.86
N ILE A 33 2.93 -5.19 1.81
CA ILE A 33 4.21 -4.52 1.68
C ILE A 33 5.27 -5.41 2.27
N THR A 34 6.16 -5.91 1.42
CA THR A 34 7.27 -6.78 1.82
C THR A 34 8.58 -6.03 1.61
N GLY A 35 8.91 -5.15 2.55
CA GLY A 35 10.20 -4.44 2.65
C GLY A 35 10.52 -3.39 1.57
N LYS A 36 9.72 -3.29 0.51
CA LYS A 36 9.80 -2.22 -0.50
C LYS A 36 8.43 -1.58 -0.67
N ASN A 37 8.41 -0.28 -0.91
CA ASN A 37 7.18 0.44 -1.19
C ASN A 37 6.46 -0.22 -2.38
N GLN A 38 5.19 -0.53 -2.22
CA GLN A 38 4.39 -1.15 -3.26
C GLN A 38 3.44 -0.15 -3.90
N GLN A 39 3.39 -0.17 -5.22
CA GLN A 39 2.51 0.68 -5.99
C GLN A 39 1.11 0.06 -6.09
N CYS A 40 0.07 0.86 -5.85
CA CYS A 40 -1.31 0.46 -6.12
C CYS A 40 -1.48 0.22 -7.63
N PRO A 41 -1.99 -0.95 -8.07
CA PRO A 41 -2.13 -1.28 -9.48
C PRO A 41 -3.19 -0.43 -10.22
N TYR A 42 -4.04 0.29 -9.49
CA TYR A 42 -5.14 1.07 -10.06
C TYR A 42 -4.82 2.56 -10.19
N CYS A 43 -4.41 3.21 -9.10
CA CYS A 43 -4.09 4.64 -9.10
C CYS A 43 -2.60 4.94 -9.17
N GLY A 44 -1.73 3.93 -9.08
CA GLY A 44 -0.29 4.14 -9.10
C GLY A 44 0.27 4.80 -7.83
N ARG A 45 -0.53 4.96 -6.77
CA ARG A 45 -0.08 5.48 -5.47
C ARG A 45 0.95 4.52 -4.87
N VAL A 46 2.10 5.07 -4.47
CA VAL A 46 3.14 4.32 -3.77
C VAL A 46 2.76 4.24 -2.29
N LEU A 47 2.65 3.01 -1.79
CA LEU A 47 2.30 2.70 -0.41
C LEU A 47 3.53 2.14 0.30
N SER A 48 3.70 2.50 1.57
CA SER A 48 4.76 2.05 2.47
C SER A 48 4.21 1.75 3.86
#